data_AF-A0A3S4FTP6-F1
#
_entry.id   AF-A0A3S4FTP6-F1
#
_cell.length_a   1.000
_cell.length_b   1.000
_cell.length_c   1.000
_cell.angle_alpha   90.00
_cell.angle_beta   90.00
_cell.angle_gamma   90.00
#
_symmetry.space_group_name_H-M   'P 1'
#
loop_
_entity.id
_entity.type
_entity.pdbx_description
1 polymer ?
#
loop_
_entity_poly.entity_id
_entity_poly.type
_entity_poly.pdbx_seq_one_letter_code
_entity_poly.pdbx_strand_id
1 'polypeptide(L)'
;MPDSVNAGIICRGEKLSIAIMEAVFQAKGFPVTVINPVEKLLAQGHYLESTVDIAESTLRIAAMGIPADHVVLMAGFTAGNDKGELVVLGRNGSDYSAAVLAACLRADCCEIWTDVDGVYTCDPRTVPDARLLKSMSYQEAMELSYFGAKVLHPRTITPIAQFQIPCLIKNTSNPQAPGTLIGAECADEETPVKGITNLNNMAMINVSGPGMKGMVGMAARVFAVMSRAGISVVLITQSSSEYSISFCVPQGELLRARRALGDEFYLELKDGLLEPLDVTENLAIISVVGDGMRTLRGISARFFSALARANINIVAIAQGSSERSISVVVSNDDATTGVRVSHQMLFNTDQVLEVFVIGTGGVGGALIEQIHRQQQWLKQKHIDLRVCGIANSRAMLTNVHGIALDSWREGLAEAQETFNLGRLIRLVKEYHLLNPVIVDCTSSQAVADQYVDFLADGFHVVTPNKKANTSSMNFYHQLRAAAAGSRRKFLYDTNVAPGCR
;
A
#
# COMPACT_ATOMS: atom_id res chain seq x y z
N MET A 1 21.89 25.62 -16.04
CA MET A 1 21.94 26.76 -15.10
C MET A 1 22.71 26.32 -13.87
N PRO A 2 23.46 27.20 -13.17
CA PRO A 2 24.08 26.84 -11.90
C PRO A 2 23.02 26.44 -10.86
N ASP A 3 23.30 25.42 -10.06
CA ASP A 3 22.35 24.89 -9.06
C ASP A 3 21.97 25.94 -8.00
N SER A 4 22.86 26.87 -7.67
CA SER A 4 22.60 28.00 -6.78
C SER A 4 21.53 28.95 -7.32
N VAL A 5 21.53 29.20 -8.64
CA VAL A 5 20.50 30.02 -9.31
C VAL A 5 19.18 29.27 -9.34
N ASN A 6 19.22 27.97 -9.58
CA ASN A 6 18.02 27.13 -9.61
C ASN A 6 17.32 27.10 -8.23
N ALA A 7 18.09 26.88 -7.16
CA ALA A 7 17.60 26.96 -5.78
C ALA A 7 16.91 28.30 -5.49
N GLY A 8 17.50 29.42 -5.93
CA GLY A 8 16.93 30.76 -5.78
C GLY A 8 15.67 31.04 -6.62
N ILE A 9 15.42 30.28 -7.69
CA ILE A 9 14.18 30.37 -8.48
C ILE A 9 13.07 29.58 -7.81
N ILE A 10 13.35 28.33 -7.43
CA ILE A 10 12.34 27.41 -6.89
C ILE A 10 11.78 27.93 -5.57
N CYS A 11 12.62 28.49 -4.68
CA CYS A 11 12.20 28.96 -3.36
C CYS A 11 11.31 30.22 -3.35
N ARG A 12 11.05 30.83 -4.53
CA ARG A 12 10.28 32.09 -4.60
C ARG A 12 8.83 31.90 -4.16
N GLY A 13 8.27 30.72 -4.39
CA GLY A 13 6.89 30.41 -3.99
C GLY A 13 6.68 30.55 -2.50
N GLU A 14 7.59 29.99 -1.70
CA GLU A 14 7.54 29.98 -0.25
C GLU A 14 7.75 31.39 0.32
N LYS A 15 8.67 32.17 -0.26
CA LYS A 15 8.87 33.58 0.14
C LYS A 15 7.63 34.43 -0.08
N LEU A 16 6.96 34.25 -1.23
CA LEU A 16 5.70 34.95 -1.52
C LEU A 16 4.58 34.49 -0.58
N SER A 17 4.48 33.18 -0.31
CA SER A 17 3.48 32.63 0.61
C SER A 17 3.60 33.20 2.02
N ILE A 18 4.83 33.32 2.54
CA ILE A 18 5.07 33.90 3.87
C ILE A 18 4.75 35.39 3.91
N ALA A 19 5.12 36.15 2.87
CA ALA A 19 4.77 37.58 2.81
C ALA A 19 3.25 37.81 2.80
N ILE A 20 2.50 36.96 2.07
CA ILE A 20 1.03 37.02 2.08
C ILE A 20 0.48 36.66 3.47
N MET A 21 0.99 35.60 4.08
CA MET A 21 0.54 35.13 5.38
C MET A 21 0.82 36.15 6.49
N GLU A 22 1.99 36.80 6.46
CA GLU A 22 2.36 37.89 7.36
C GLU A 22 1.34 39.03 7.27
N ALA A 23 1.02 39.49 6.06
CA ALA A 23 0.03 40.55 5.85
C ALA A 23 -1.36 40.16 6.36
N VAL A 24 -1.76 38.88 6.20
CA VAL A 24 -3.04 38.38 6.72
C VAL A 24 -3.09 38.38 8.25
N PHE A 25 -2.02 37.93 8.92
CA PHE A 25 -1.97 37.93 10.39
C PHE A 25 -1.93 39.35 10.96
N GLN A 26 -1.16 40.24 10.36
CA GLN A 26 -1.12 41.66 10.73
C GLN A 26 -2.48 42.33 10.56
N ALA A 27 -3.19 42.07 9.45
CA ALA A 27 -4.54 42.59 9.22
C ALA A 27 -5.57 42.08 10.25
N LYS A 28 -5.35 40.89 10.82
CA LYS A 28 -6.15 40.32 11.91
C LYS A 28 -5.74 40.80 13.31
N GLY A 29 -4.72 41.66 13.41
CA GLY A 29 -4.26 42.24 14.67
C GLY A 29 -3.31 41.33 15.47
N PHE A 30 -2.75 40.28 14.86
CA PHE A 30 -1.73 39.46 15.50
C PHE A 30 -0.35 40.09 15.29
N PRO A 31 0.49 40.19 16.34
CA PRO A 31 1.89 40.52 16.17
C PRO A 31 2.63 39.34 15.53
N VAL A 32 3.51 39.61 14.57
CA VAL A 32 4.17 38.59 13.74
C VAL A 32 5.68 38.74 13.78
N THR A 33 6.41 37.64 13.88
CA THR A 33 7.87 37.56 13.69
C THR A 33 8.17 36.65 12.52
N VAL A 34 8.91 37.13 11.52
CA VAL A 34 9.34 36.31 10.39
C VAL A 34 10.78 35.83 10.61
N ILE A 35 10.99 34.52 10.64
CA ILE A 35 12.31 33.89 10.66
C ILE A 35 12.84 33.80 9.23
N ASN A 36 14.04 34.33 9.01
CA ASN A 36 14.78 34.08 7.77
C ASN A 36 15.52 32.72 7.87
N PRO A 37 15.05 31.66 7.18
CA PRO A 37 15.68 30.34 7.27
C PRO A 37 17.12 30.34 6.73
N VAL A 38 17.48 31.22 5.80
CA VAL A 38 18.85 31.28 5.24
C VAL A 38 19.86 31.75 6.30
N GLU A 39 19.45 32.61 7.22
CA GLU A 39 20.33 33.07 8.30
C GLU A 39 20.33 32.10 9.48
N LYS A 40 19.16 31.51 9.78
CA LYS A 40 18.91 30.81 11.03
C LYS A 40 19.08 29.29 10.95
N LEU A 41 18.81 28.68 9.80
CA LEU A 41 19.00 27.25 9.58
C LEU A 41 20.32 27.02 8.85
N LEU A 42 21.34 26.52 9.55
CA LEU A 42 22.60 26.13 8.93
C LEU A 42 22.45 24.75 8.29
N ALA A 43 22.69 24.62 7.00
CA ALA A 43 22.62 23.36 6.28
C ALA A 43 23.96 22.99 5.63
N GLN A 44 24.23 21.68 5.57
CA GLN A 44 25.40 21.08 4.95
C GLN A 44 24.95 20.20 3.78
N GLY A 45 25.64 20.30 2.64
CA GLY A 45 25.35 19.50 1.45
C GLY A 45 25.35 20.28 0.14
N HIS A 46 24.64 19.75 -0.85
CA HIS A 46 24.51 20.36 -2.18
C HIS A 46 23.39 21.40 -2.21
N TYR A 47 23.48 22.40 -3.10
CA TYR A 47 22.48 23.48 -3.22
C TYR A 47 21.03 23.00 -3.39
N LEU A 48 20.84 21.84 -4.03
CA LEU A 48 19.51 21.26 -4.31
C LEU A 48 19.07 20.20 -3.30
N GLU A 49 19.98 19.75 -2.44
CA GLU A 49 19.72 18.75 -1.41
C GLU A 49 20.71 18.91 -0.26
N SER A 50 20.28 19.62 0.79
CA SER A 50 21.07 19.87 2.00
C SER A 50 20.38 19.37 3.25
N THR A 51 21.15 19.06 4.29
CA THR A 51 20.67 18.60 5.61
C THR A 51 20.99 19.66 6.65
N VAL A 52 20.03 19.98 7.52
CA VAL A 52 20.20 21.03 8.54
C VAL A 52 20.97 20.50 9.74
N ASP A 53 21.96 21.27 10.20
CA ASP A 53 22.59 21.11 11.51
C ASP A 53 21.66 21.68 12.59
N ILE A 54 20.94 20.79 13.27
CA ILE A 54 19.95 21.16 14.28
C ILE A 54 20.62 21.83 15.49
N ALA A 55 21.83 21.40 15.88
CA ALA A 55 22.48 21.92 17.08
C ALA A 55 22.87 23.40 16.90
N GLU A 56 23.52 23.72 15.78
CA GLU A 56 23.91 25.10 15.46
C GLU A 56 22.69 25.98 15.15
N SER A 57 21.70 25.44 14.41
CA SER A 57 20.46 26.16 14.12
C SER A 57 19.67 26.51 15.38
N THR A 58 19.70 25.63 16.40
CA THR A 58 19.08 25.88 17.71
C THR A 58 19.70 27.11 18.39
N LEU A 59 21.03 27.24 18.37
CA LEU A 59 21.73 28.40 18.94
C LEU A 59 21.34 29.70 18.23
N ARG A 60 21.27 29.67 16.89
CA ARG A 60 20.92 30.85 16.06
C ARG A 60 19.48 31.31 16.27
N ILE A 61 18.56 30.36 16.44
CA ILE A 61 17.15 30.64 16.72
C ILE A 61 16.99 31.19 18.14
N ALA A 62 17.62 30.56 19.14
CA ALA A 62 17.57 31.03 20.53
C ALA A 62 18.09 32.46 20.68
N ALA A 63 19.15 32.83 19.94
CA ALA A 63 19.72 34.17 19.94
C ALA A 63 18.77 35.27 19.40
N MET A 64 17.68 34.91 18.72
CA MET A 64 16.72 35.87 18.18
C MET A 64 15.83 36.50 19.26
N GLY A 65 15.66 35.82 20.41
CA GLY A 65 14.82 36.32 21.51
C GLY A 65 13.37 36.55 21.08
N ILE A 66 12.75 35.54 20.46
CA ILE A 66 11.39 35.64 19.93
C ILE A 66 10.39 35.94 21.07
N PRO A 67 9.57 37.01 20.98
CA PRO A 67 8.55 37.30 21.98
C PRO A 67 7.50 36.19 22.07
N ALA A 68 7.06 35.85 23.29
CA ALA A 68 6.14 34.75 23.53
C ALA A 68 4.71 34.98 22.98
N ASP A 69 4.35 36.23 22.72
CA ASP A 69 3.04 36.67 22.23
C ASP A 69 2.98 36.82 20.69
N HIS A 70 4.09 36.60 19.98
CA HIS A 70 4.15 36.71 18.52
C HIS A 70 3.79 35.40 17.81
N VAL A 71 3.07 35.53 16.69
CA VAL A 71 2.95 34.47 15.70
C VAL A 71 4.23 34.40 14.88
N VAL A 72 4.90 33.25 14.88
CA VAL A 72 6.16 33.06 14.17
C VAL A 72 5.90 32.45 12.79
N LEU A 73 6.41 33.10 11.75
CA LEU A 73 6.34 32.61 10.37
C LEU A 73 7.74 32.29 9.86
N MET A 74 7.90 31.17 9.15
CA MET A 74 9.16 30.78 8.52
C MET A 74 8.87 30.17 7.15
N ALA A 75 9.61 30.59 6.13
CA ALA A 75 9.53 29.95 4.82
C ALA A 75 10.09 28.53 4.89
N GLY A 76 9.32 27.55 4.45
CA GLY A 76 9.77 26.16 4.34
C GLY A 76 10.78 25.96 3.21
N PHE A 77 11.24 24.72 3.03
CA PHE A 77 12.06 24.23 1.91
C PHE A 77 13.46 24.85 1.76
N THR A 78 13.79 25.88 2.54
CA THR A 78 15.03 26.67 2.41
C THR A 78 15.88 26.65 3.68
N ALA A 79 17.19 26.84 3.50
CA ALA A 79 18.18 27.02 4.55
C ALA A 79 19.40 27.79 3.99
N GLY A 80 20.41 28.06 4.84
CA GLY A 80 21.67 28.68 4.43
C GLY A 80 22.85 27.74 4.58
N ASN A 81 23.80 27.77 3.64
CA ASN A 81 25.07 27.05 3.79
C ASN A 81 26.05 27.80 4.73
N ASP A 82 27.25 27.22 4.89
CA ASP A 82 28.37 27.80 5.64
C ASP A 82 28.81 29.19 5.15
N LYS A 83 28.55 29.52 3.88
CA LYS A 83 28.82 30.82 3.27
C LYS A 83 27.65 31.81 3.37
N GLY A 84 26.53 31.41 3.98
CA GLY A 84 25.30 32.21 4.06
C GLY A 84 24.52 32.30 2.75
N GLU A 85 24.77 31.40 1.80
CA GLU A 85 24.05 31.33 0.53
C GLU A 85 22.82 30.43 0.66
N LEU A 86 21.77 30.74 -0.11
CA LEU A 86 20.52 29.99 -0.11
C LEU A 86 20.72 28.58 -0.68
N VAL A 87 20.27 27.58 0.09
CA VAL A 87 20.15 26.19 -0.34
C VAL A 87 18.72 25.70 -0.13
N VAL A 88 18.33 24.68 -0.88
CA VAL A 88 17.05 24.00 -0.69
C VAL A 88 17.23 22.63 -0.07
N LEU A 89 16.21 22.17 0.65
CA LEU A 89 16.27 20.97 1.47
C LEU A 89 15.89 19.69 0.70
N GLY A 90 15.54 19.79 -0.58
CA GLY A 90 15.15 18.67 -1.42
C GLY A 90 13.67 18.29 -1.27
N ARG A 91 13.30 17.07 -1.70
CA ARG A 91 11.89 16.61 -1.70
C ARG A 91 11.26 16.70 -0.32
N ASN A 92 10.01 17.18 -0.27
CA ASN A 92 9.23 17.46 0.95
C ASN A 92 10.00 18.33 1.96
N GLY A 93 10.84 19.23 1.46
CA GLY A 93 11.67 20.09 2.31
C GLY A 93 10.87 21.02 3.22
N SER A 94 9.60 21.33 2.91
CA SER A 94 8.73 22.11 3.81
C SER A 94 8.37 21.35 5.09
N ASP A 95 8.00 20.07 4.98
CA ASP A 95 7.72 19.24 6.16
C ASP A 95 8.99 19.06 6.98
N TYR A 96 10.13 18.87 6.30
CA TYR A 96 11.43 18.79 6.97
C TYR A 96 11.81 20.10 7.67
N SER A 97 11.55 21.27 7.07
CA SER A 97 11.73 22.57 7.73
C SER A 97 10.89 22.69 8.99
N ALA A 98 9.63 22.22 8.96
CA ALA A 98 8.76 22.23 10.14
C ALA A 98 9.30 21.32 11.24
N ALA A 99 9.71 20.10 10.91
CA ALA A 99 10.32 19.16 11.85
C ALA A 99 11.63 19.69 12.47
N VAL A 100 12.48 20.34 11.67
CA VAL A 100 13.73 20.95 12.14
C VAL A 100 13.43 22.14 13.07
N LEU A 101 12.50 23.02 12.70
CA LEU A 101 12.12 24.15 13.55
C LEU A 101 11.52 23.67 14.88
N ALA A 102 10.66 22.65 14.83
CA ALA A 102 10.11 22.01 16.03
C ALA A 102 11.22 21.46 16.94
N ALA A 103 12.23 20.80 16.36
CA ALA A 103 13.40 20.32 17.08
C ALA A 103 14.22 21.45 17.71
N CYS A 104 14.47 22.54 16.96
CA CYS A 104 15.22 23.69 17.45
C CYS A 104 14.50 24.42 18.60
N LEU A 105 13.17 24.51 18.55
CA LEU A 105 12.35 25.15 19.57
C LEU A 105 12.00 24.22 20.75
N ARG A 106 12.30 22.91 20.64
CA ARG A 106 11.78 21.87 21.54
C ARG A 106 10.25 21.97 21.69
N ALA A 107 9.57 22.07 20.55
CA ALA A 107 8.12 22.20 20.52
C ALA A 107 7.44 20.98 21.16
N ASP A 108 6.29 21.21 21.81
CA ASP A 108 5.48 20.14 22.40
C ASP A 108 4.86 19.22 21.34
N CYS A 109 4.61 19.73 20.13
CA CYS A 109 4.05 18.99 19.01
C CYS A 109 4.45 19.64 17.67
N CYS A 110 4.59 18.82 16.63
CA CYS A 110 4.75 19.25 15.25
C CYS A 110 3.48 18.89 14.45
N GLU A 111 2.72 19.88 13.97
CA GLU A 111 1.53 19.60 13.15
C GLU A 111 1.83 19.73 11.66
N ILE A 112 1.51 18.70 10.89
CA ILE A 112 1.59 18.71 9.42
C ILE A 112 0.17 18.76 8.86
N TRP A 113 -0.16 19.89 8.23
CA TRP A 113 -1.47 20.16 7.65
C TRP A 113 -1.44 19.91 6.15
N THR A 114 -2.20 18.91 5.69
CA THR A 114 -2.22 18.40 4.30
C THR A 114 -3.65 18.29 3.76
N ASP A 115 -3.85 17.58 2.64
CA ASP A 115 -5.12 17.36 1.95
C ASP A 115 -5.81 16.02 2.32
N VAL A 116 -5.24 15.27 3.27
CA VAL A 116 -5.75 13.99 3.78
C VAL A 116 -5.97 14.03 5.29
N ASP A 117 -6.94 13.25 5.78
CA ASP A 117 -7.32 13.17 7.20
C ASP A 117 -6.24 12.54 8.10
N GLY A 118 -5.17 12.00 7.53
CA GLY A 118 -4.04 11.41 8.24
C GLY A 118 -3.41 10.26 7.45
N VAL A 119 -2.76 9.34 8.16
CA VAL A 119 -2.19 8.12 7.57
C VAL A 119 -3.23 7.01 7.59
N TYR A 120 -3.43 6.37 6.44
CA TYR A 120 -4.33 5.23 6.30
C TYR A 120 -3.55 3.90 6.36
N THR A 121 -4.25 2.84 6.75
CA THR A 121 -3.73 1.45 6.72
C THR A 121 -3.23 0.99 5.34
N CYS A 122 -3.74 1.57 4.26
CA CYS A 122 -3.24 1.44 2.88
C CYS A 122 -3.79 2.60 2.04
N ASP A 123 -3.39 2.74 0.77
CA ASP A 123 -3.92 3.82 -0.09
C ASP A 123 -5.45 3.67 -0.27
N PRO A 124 -6.27 4.62 0.24
CA PRO A 124 -7.72 4.54 0.16
C PRO A 124 -8.25 4.59 -1.28
N ARG A 125 -7.45 5.07 -2.24
CA ARG A 125 -7.79 5.05 -3.67
C ARG A 125 -7.72 3.64 -4.26
N THR A 126 -6.90 2.78 -3.65
CA THR A 126 -6.69 1.39 -4.08
C THR A 126 -7.56 0.43 -3.28
N VAL A 127 -7.75 0.69 -1.99
CA VAL A 127 -8.54 -0.14 -1.07
C VAL A 127 -9.60 0.72 -0.37
N PRO A 128 -10.88 0.63 -0.77
CA PRO A 128 -11.94 1.43 -0.17
C PRO A 128 -12.16 1.20 1.33
N ASP A 129 -11.84 -0.01 1.81
CA ASP A 129 -11.97 -0.39 3.22
C ASP A 129 -10.77 0.09 4.08
N ALA A 130 -9.89 0.94 3.53
CA ALA A 130 -8.76 1.52 4.25
C ALA A 130 -9.23 2.34 5.46
N ARG A 131 -8.68 2.02 6.64
CA ARG A 131 -8.99 2.70 7.90
C ARG A 131 -7.95 3.79 8.19
N LEU A 132 -8.42 4.90 8.76
CA LEU A 132 -7.57 5.97 9.30
C LEU A 132 -6.87 5.47 10.57
N LEU A 133 -5.55 5.63 10.65
CA LEU A 133 -4.77 5.28 11.83
C LEU A 133 -4.89 6.39 12.87
N LYS A 134 -5.19 6.03 14.13
CA LYS A 134 -5.20 6.98 15.24
C LYS A 134 -3.79 7.37 15.66
N SER A 135 -2.92 6.37 15.80
CA SER A 135 -1.53 6.57 16.18
C SER A 135 -0.60 5.54 15.56
N MET A 136 0.68 5.90 15.44
CA MET A 136 1.76 5.02 14.98
C MET A 136 3.11 5.44 15.57
N SER A 137 4.07 4.53 15.59
CA SER A 137 5.42 4.83 16.05
C SER A 137 6.25 5.56 14.99
N TYR A 138 7.33 6.23 15.42
CA TYR A 138 8.28 6.86 14.48
C TYR A 138 8.90 5.84 13.52
N GLN A 139 9.22 4.63 14.02
CA GLN A 139 9.77 3.56 13.19
C GLN A 139 8.75 3.05 12.16
N GLU A 140 7.49 2.84 12.56
CA GLU A 140 6.42 2.44 11.64
C GLU A 140 6.22 3.49 10.54
N ALA A 141 6.25 4.77 10.91
CA ALA A 141 6.11 5.87 9.96
C ALA A 141 7.28 5.91 8.97
N MET A 142 8.50 5.68 9.44
CA MET A 142 9.69 5.64 8.59
C MET A 142 9.64 4.49 7.58
N GLU A 143 9.26 3.29 8.02
CA GLU A 143 9.13 2.10 7.16
C GLU A 143 8.00 2.28 6.13
N LEU A 144 6.81 2.73 6.54
CA LEU A 144 5.70 3.00 5.61
C LEU A 144 6.10 4.04 4.56
N SER A 145 6.78 5.11 4.98
CA SER A 145 7.22 6.18 4.08
C SER A 145 8.25 5.67 3.06
N TYR A 146 9.18 4.82 3.50
CA TYR A 146 10.19 4.23 2.63
C TYR A 146 9.57 3.32 1.55
N PHE A 147 8.57 2.52 1.91
CA PHE A 147 7.90 1.57 1.00
C PHE A 147 6.67 2.14 0.26
N GLY A 148 6.54 3.46 0.17
CA GLY A 148 5.63 4.10 -0.78
C GLY A 148 4.44 4.86 -0.19
N ALA A 149 4.29 4.93 1.13
CA ALA A 149 3.32 5.84 1.74
C ALA A 149 3.79 7.29 1.54
N LYS A 150 3.16 8.02 0.61
CA LYS A 150 3.55 9.38 0.20
C LYS A 150 3.25 10.48 1.24
N VAL A 151 2.82 10.12 2.45
CA VAL A 151 2.30 11.10 3.43
C VAL A 151 3.42 11.86 4.13
N LEU A 152 4.54 11.20 4.45
CA LEU A 152 5.69 11.83 5.10
C LEU A 152 6.98 11.35 4.45
N HIS A 153 7.99 12.22 4.42
CA HIS A 153 9.32 11.82 3.97
C HIS A 153 10.14 11.33 5.16
N PRO A 154 10.97 10.26 5.03
CA PRO A 154 11.82 9.78 6.13
C PRO A 154 12.68 10.86 6.77
N ARG A 155 13.17 11.82 5.96
CA ARG A 155 13.96 12.97 6.44
C ARG A 155 13.18 13.87 7.41
N THR A 156 11.87 13.99 7.26
CA THR A 156 10.99 14.72 8.19
C THR A 156 10.86 14.00 9.53
N ILE A 157 10.84 12.67 9.50
CA ILE A 157 10.64 11.84 10.69
C ILE A 157 11.91 11.80 11.56
N THR A 158 13.10 11.87 10.96
CA THR A 158 14.37 11.77 11.71
C THR A 158 14.53 12.83 12.83
N PRO A 159 14.35 14.15 12.59
CA PRO A 159 14.44 15.16 13.64
C PRO A 159 13.42 14.93 14.77
N ILE A 160 12.14 14.75 14.43
CA ILE A 160 11.10 14.58 15.44
C ILE A 160 11.32 13.31 16.27
N ALA A 161 11.82 12.23 15.67
CA ALA A 161 12.16 11.00 16.37
C ALA A 161 13.39 11.19 17.28
N GLN A 162 14.43 11.91 16.82
CA GLN A 162 15.62 12.17 17.63
C GLN A 162 15.31 12.97 18.90
N PHE A 163 14.42 13.96 18.79
CA PHE A 163 14.03 14.82 19.90
C PHE A 163 12.75 14.37 20.61
N GLN A 164 12.19 13.23 20.22
CA GLN A 164 10.95 12.64 20.77
C GLN A 164 9.75 13.61 20.74
N ILE A 165 9.65 14.42 19.68
CA ILE A 165 8.57 15.38 19.47
C ILE A 165 7.42 14.67 18.73
N PRO A 166 6.21 14.60 19.31
CA PRO A 166 5.07 14.00 18.64
C PRO A 166 4.70 14.82 17.40
N CYS A 167 4.30 14.13 16.34
CA CYS A 167 3.90 14.75 15.08
C CYS A 167 2.46 14.38 14.73
N LEU A 168 1.60 15.37 14.49
CA LEU A 168 0.19 15.18 14.20
C LEU A 168 -0.10 15.54 12.74
N ILE A 169 -0.61 14.58 11.97
CA ILE A 169 -1.03 14.81 10.58
C ILE A 169 -2.50 15.16 10.55
N LYS A 170 -2.85 16.29 9.93
CA LYS A 170 -4.22 16.83 9.87
C LYS A 170 -4.60 17.27 8.46
N ASN A 171 -5.91 17.35 8.22
CA ASN A 171 -6.47 17.85 6.97
C ASN A 171 -6.86 19.31 7.05
N THR A 172 -6.35 20.14 6.14
CA THR A 172 -6.75 21.55 5.97
C THR A 172 -8.22 21.71 5.58
N SER A 173 -8.77 20.77 4.80
CA SER A 173 -10.17 20.79 4.36
C SER A 173 -11.13 20.20 5.40
N ASN A 174 -10.62 19.42 6.35
CA ASN A 174 -11.40 18.84 7.44
C ASN A 174 -10.68 19.01 8.80
N PRO A 175 -10.61 20.23 9.36
CA PRO A 175 -9.82 20.51 10.56
C PRO A 175 -10.27 19.80 11.84
N GLN A 176 -11.51 19.29 11.85
CA GLN A 176 -12.13 18.58 12.97
C GLN A 176 -11.83 17.07 12.95
N ALA A 177 -11.22 16.56 11.86
CA ALA A 177 -10.77 15.18 11.84
C ALA A 177 -9.73 14.93 12.95
N PRO A 178 -9.73 13.74 13.57
CA PRO A 178 -8.80 13.43 14.66
C PRO A 178 -7.33 13.42 14.22
N GLY A 179 -7.06 13.19 12.93
CA GLY A 179 -5.69 13.09 12.43
C GLY A 179 -5.04 11.74 12.71
N THR A 180 -3.74 11.68 12.48
CA THR A 180 -2.87 10.57 12.93
C THR A 180 -1.71 11.12 13.76
N LEU A 181 -1.56 10.60 14.98
CA LEU A 181 -0.46 10.95 15.87
C LEU A 181 0.74 10.00 15.69
N ILE A 182 1.90 10.55 15.34
CA ILE A 182 3.17 9.84 15.28
C ILE A 182 3.95 10.15 16.55
N GLY A 183 4.24 9.14 17.37
CA GLY A 183 4.86 9.33 18.68
C GLY A 183 5.54 8.08 19.22
N ALA A 184 6.20 8.21 20.38
CA ALA A 184 6.80 7.07 21.08
C ALA A 184 5.76 6.19 21.79
N GLU A 185 4.70 6.81 22.32
CA GLU A 185 3.61 6.13 23.00
C GLU A 185 2.52 5.78 21.99
N CYS A 186 2.43 4.50 21.64
CA CYS A 186 1.38 3.99 20.75
C CYS A 186 0.19 3.58 21.61
N ALA A 187 -0.91 4.35 21.57
CA ALA A 187 -2.11 4.07 22.36
C ALA A 187 -2.92 2.86 21.85
N ASP A 188 -2.68 2.42 20.62
CA ASP A 188 -3.38 1.29 19.98
C ASP A 188 -2.48 0.04 19.92
N GLU A 189 -2.50 -0.78 20.98
CA GLU A 189 -1.90 -2.12 21.00
C GLU A 189 -2.74 -3.19 20.27
N GLU A 190 -4.00 -2.89 19.93
CA GLU A 190 -4.95 -3.89 19.41
C GLU A 190 -4.65 -4.36 17.97
N THR A 191 -3.94 -3.55 17.16
CA THR A 191 -3.62 -3.88 15.77
C THR A 191 -2.11 -4.04 15.57
N PRO A 192 -1.59 -5.27 15.43
CA PRO A 192 -0.15 -5.51 15.34
C PRO A 192 0.46 -5.13 13.99
N VAL A 193 -0.38 -5.00 12.97
CA VAL A 193 -0.04 -4.45 11.66
C VAL A 193 -0.68 -3.07 11.59
N LYS A 194 0.09 -2.05 11.18
CA LYS A 194 -0.39 -0.67 11.04
C LYS A 194 -0.66 -0.30 9.60
N GLY A 195 0.18 -0.76 8.66
CA GLY A 195 -0.07 -0.46 7.26
C GLY A 195 0.48 -1.47 6.28
N ILE A 196 -0.06 -1.41 5.07
CA ILE A 196 0.39 -2.13 3.88
C ILE A 196 0.65 -1.08 2.81
N THR A 197 1.80 -1.18 2.19
CA THR A 197 2.26 -0.27 1.14
C THR A 197 2.69 -1.06 -0.08
N ASN A 198 2.72 -0.39 -1.23
CA ASN A 198 3.28 -0.94 -2.45
C ASN A 198 4.20 0.05 -3.17
N LEU A 199 5.27 -0.49 -3.74
CA LEU A 199 6.14 0.20 -4.69
C LEU A 199 6.04 -0.49 -6.06
N ASN A 200 5.42 0.20 -7.00
CA ASN A 200 5.22 -0.27 -8.37
C ASN A 200 6.41 0.07 -9.27
N ASN A 201 6.47 -0.54 -10.45
CA ASN A 201 7.48 -0.28 -11.48
C ASN A 201 8.92 -0.51 -10.98
N MET A 202 9.16 -1.71 -10.45
CA MET A 202 10.47 -2.17 -10.01
C MET A 202 11.01 -3.23 -10.97
N ALA A 203 12.33 -3.34 -11.05
CA ALA A 203 13.02 -4.44 -11.70
C ALA A 203 13.93 -5.14 -10.69
N MET A 204 14.01 -6.46 -10.77
CA MET A 204 14.92 -7.26 -9.96
C MET A 204 16.09 -7.71 -10.82
N ILE A 205 17.30 -7.51 -10.30
CA ILE A 205 18.54 -8.00 -10.91
C ILE A 205 19.10 -9.07 -9.98
N ASN A 206 19.41 -10.23 -10.53
CA ASN A 206 20.05 -11.33 -9.83
C ASN A 206 21.48 -11.53 -10.35
N VAL A 207 22.43 -11.48 -9.42
CA VAL A 207 23.85 -11.75 -9.66
C VAL A 207 24.18 -13.10 -9.03
N SER A 208 24.43 -14.11 -9.87
CA SER A 208 24.74 -15.48 -9.46
C SER A 208 26.03 -15.98 -10.12
N GLY A 209 26.62 -17.02 -9.56
CA GLY A 209 27.70 -17.76 -10.20
C GLY A 209 28.69 -18.40 -9.23
N PRO A 210 29.52 -19.35 -9.70
CA PRO A 210 30.48 -20.06 -8.86
C PRO A 210 31.55 -19.14 -8.24
N GLY A 211 31.86 -18.02 -8.88
CA GLY A 211 32.76 -16.98 -8.36
C GLY A 211 32.22 -16.26 -7.12
N MET A 212 30.93 -16.38 -6.82
CA MET A 212 30.35 -15.86 -5.58
C MET A 212 30.71 -16.72 -4.35
N LYS A 213 31.21 -17.95 -4.55
CA LYS A 213 31.65 -18.85 -3.48
C LYS A 213 33.02 -18.44 -2.95
N GLY A 214 33.07 -17.92 -1.71
CA GLY A 214 34.33 -17.67 -0.99
C GLY A 214 35.07 -16.38 -1.37
N MET A 215 34.58 -15.59 -2.34
CA MET A 215 35.12 -14.27 -2.63
C MET A 215 34.52 -13.22 -1.68
N VAL A 216 35.26 -12.94 -0.61
CA VAL A 216 35.04 -11.76 0.23
C VAL A 216 35.06 -10.51 -0.67
N GLY A 217 33.96 -9.77 -0.72
CA GLY A 217 33.88 -8.47 -1.41
C GLY A 217 33.03 -8.40 -2.68
N MET A 218 32.46 -9.51 -3.18
CA MET A 218 31.56 -9.45 -4.34
C MET A 218 30.30 -8.63 -4.09
N ALA A 219 29.65 -8.83 -2.94
CA ALA A 219 28.54 -7.99 -2.50
C ALA A 219 28.94 -6.50 -2.43
N ALA A 220 30.13 -6.22 -1.88
CA ALA A 220 30.64 -4.85 -1.77
C ALA A 220 30.85 -4.21 -3.14
N ARG A 221 31.36 -4.96 -4.13
CA ARG A 221 31.50 -4.49 -5.52
C ARG A 221 30.16 -4.19 -6.16
N VAL A 222 29.17 -5.07 -6.01
CA VAL A 222 27.82 -4.84 -6.54
C VAL A 222 27.25 -3.51 -6.03
N PHE A 223 27.27 -3.30 -4.71
CA PHE A 223 26.73 -2.06 -4.13
C PHE A 223 27.59 -0.83 -4.40
N ALA A 224 28.92 -0.97 -4.51
CA ALA A 224 29.80 0.12 -4.91
C ALA A 224 29.53 0.59 -6.34
N VAL A 225 29.25 -0.34 -7.26
CA VAL A 225 28.85 0.00 -8.65
C VAL A 225 27.53 0.75 -8.65
N MET A 226 26.50 0.26 -7.94
CA MET A 226 25.21 0.94 -7.84
C MET A 226 25.35 2.34 -7.26
N SER A 227 26.15 2.50 -6.19
CA SER A 227 26.41 3.80 -5.58
C SER A 227 27.15 4.77 -6.51
N ARG A 228 28.22 4.33 -7.21
CA ARG A 228 28.92 5.16 -8.21
C ARG A 228 28.02 5.54 -9.38
N ALA A 229 27.10 4.65 -9.75
CA ALA A 229 26.07 4.93 -10.74
C ALA A 229 24.92 5.77 -10.17
N GLY A 230 24.92 6.16 -8.89
CA GLY A 230 23.82 6.93 -8.28
C GLY A 230 22.46 6.23 -8.37
N ILE A 231 22.44 4.90 -8.33
CA ILE A 231 21.25 4.05 -8.42
C ILE A 231 20.87 3.62 -7.01
N SER A 232 19.62 3.88 -6.62
CA SER A 232 19.12 3.50 -5.30
C SER A 232 18.60 2.06 -5.32
N VAL A 233 19.17 1.22 -4.45
CA VAL A 233 18.71 -0.15 -4.26
C VAL A 233 17.66 -0.18 -3.16
N VAL A 234 16.47 -0.68 -3.47
CA VAL A 234 15.31 -0.60 -2.58
C VAL A 234 15.21 -1.82 -1.65
N LEU A 235 15.41 -3.01 -2.21
CA LEU A 235 15.25 -4.30 -1.52
C LEU A 235 16.38 -5.23 -1.94
N ILE A 236 16.93 -5.98 -0.98
CA ILE A 236 18.06 -6.90 -1.18
C ILE A 236 17.68 -8.26 -0.60
N THR A 237 17.95 -9.32 -1.36
CA THR A 237 17.82 -10.71 -0.93
C THR A 237 19.09 -11.47 -1.29
N GLN A 238 19.61 -12.26 -0.35
CA GLN A 238 20.83 -13.05 -0.55
C GLN A 238 20.51 -14.52 -0.31
N SER A 239 20.78 -15.37 -1.29
CA SER A 239 20.64 -16.82 -1.15
C SER A 239 22.01 -17.42 -0.84
N SER A 240 22.22 -17.84 0.41
CA SER A 240 23.49 -18.44 0.83
C SER A 240 23.77 -19.78 0.15
N SER A 241 22.73 -20.51 -0.25
CA SER A 241 22.84 -21.84 -0.89
C SER A 241 23.18 -21.76 -2.38
N GLU A 242 22.67 -20.74 -3.08
CA GLU A 242 22.83 -20.55 -4.52
C GLU A 242 23.95 -19.56 -4.86
N TYR A 243 24.60 -18.99 -3.83
CA TYR A 243 25.61 -17.93 -3.96
C TYR A 243 25.12 -16.77 -4.85
N SER A 244 23.89 -16.33 -4.61
CA SER A 244 23.27 -15.25 -5.39
C SER A 244 22.93 -14.04 -4.53
N ILE A 245 22.98 -12.87 -5.15
CA ILE A 245 22.48 -11.62 -4.60
C ILE A 245 21.47 -11.08 -5.58
N SER A 246 20.23 -10.95 -5.15
CA SER A 246 19.17 -10.31 -5.91
C SER A 246 18.79 -9.00 -5.25
N PHE A 247 18.50 -7.99 -6.05
CA PHE A 247 18.10 -6.69 -5.54
C PHE A 247 17.17 -5.96 -6.49
N CYS A 248 16.32 -5.11 -5.93
CA CYS A 248 15.35 -4.33 -6.68
C CYS A 248 15.84 -2.90 -6.92
N VAL A 249 15.70 -2.44 -8.15
CA VAL A 249 15.94 -1.05 -8.58
C VAL A 249 14.70 -0.50 -9.28
N PRO A 250 14.49 0.82 -9.30
CA PRO A 250 13.41 1.41 -10.10
C PRO A 250 13.53 0.99 -11.58
N GLN A 251 12.41 0.64 -12.21
CA GLN A 251 12.37 0.16 -13.61
C GLN A 251 13.05 1.15 -14.58
N GLY A 252 12.93 2.45 -14.33
CA GLY A 252 13.59 3.49 -15.14
C GLY A 252 15.13 3.49 -15.05
N GLU A 253 15.70 2.92 -13.99
CA GLU A 253 17.16 2.85 -13.78
C GLU A 253 17.76 1.52 -14.25
N LEU A 254 16.93 0.54 -14.63
CA LEU A 254 17.35 -0.82 -14.98
C LEU A 254 18.46 -0.85 -16.05
N LEU A 255 18.29 -0.11 -17.15
CA LEU A 255 19.28 -0.09 -18.23
C LEU A 255 20.64 0.44 -17.76
N ARG A 256 20.63 1.44 -16.86
CA ARG A 256 21.83 2.03 -16.29
C ARG A 256 22.49 1.05 -15.32
N ALA A 257 21.70 0.39 -14.46
CA ALA A 257 22.18 -0.63 -13.54
C ALA A 257 22.84 -1.80 -14.28
N ARG A 258 22.16 -2.33 -15.30
CA ARG A 258 22.63 -3.45 -16.11
C ARG A 258 23.95 -3.13 -16.83
N ARG A 259 24.08 -1.93 -17.42
CA ARG A 259 25.33 -1.50 -18.05
C ARG A 259 26.45 -1.39 -17.02
N ALA A 260 26.22 -0.69 -15.90
CA ALA A 260 27.23 -0.49 -14.88
C ALA A 260 27.75 -1.83 -14.29
N LEU A 261 26.86 -2.79 -14.06
CA LEU A 261 27.24 -4.13 -13.59
C LEU A 261 27.96 -4.94 -14.67
N GLY A 262 27.48 -4.86 -15.92
CA GLY A 262 28.12 -5.52 -17.06
C GLY A 262 29.55 -5.03 -17.29
N ASP A 263 29.78 -3.73 -17.13
CA ASP A 263 31.10 -3.11 -17.28
C ASP A 263 32.05 -3.48 -16.12
N GLU A 264 31.56 -3.45 -14.87
CA GLU A 264 32.38 -3.83 -13.69
C GLU A 264 32.76 -5.31 -13.69
N PHE A 265 31.81 -6.18 -14.04
CA PHE A 265 31.97 -7.63 -13.96
C PHE A 265 32.28 -8.30 -15.31
N TYR A 266 32.75 -7.52 -16.29
CA TYR A 266 32.98 -7.99 -17.65
C TYR A 266 33.93 -9.20 -17.71
N LEU A 267 35.02 -9.19 -16.94
CA LEU A 267 35.99 -10.28 -16.91
C LEU A 267 35.39 -11.53 -16.27
N GLU A 268 34.68 -11.38 -15.15
CA GLU A 268 34.06 -12.49 -14.42
C GLU A 268 32.93 -13.15 -15.22
N LEU A 269 32.16 -12.37 -15.96
CA LEU A 269 31.14 -12.87 -16.89
C LEU A 269 31.79 -13.60 -18.07
N LYS A 270 32.90 -13.09 -18.59
CA LYS A 270 33.62 -13.69 -19.72
C LYS A 270 34.34 -14.99 -19.34
N ASP A 271 34.92 -15.04 -18.14
CA ASP A 271 35.65 -16.20 -17.62
C ASP A 271 34.71 -17.25 -16.99
N GLY A 272 33.39 -17.02 -17.01
CA GLY A 272 32.38 -17.94 -16.48
C GLY A 272 32.36 -18.03 -14.95
N LEU A 273 32.97 -17.06 -14.26
CA LEU A 273 32.91 -16.93 -12.81
C LEU A 273 31.54 -16.42 -12.33
N LEU A 274 30.90 -15.59 -13.15
CA LEU A 274 29.51 -15.16 -12.96
C LEU A 274 28.64 -15.66 -14.12
N GLU A 275 27.41 -15.99 -13.79
CA GLU A 275 26.37 -16.26 -14.77
C GLU A 275 25.87 -14.93 -15.38
N PRO A 276 25.26 -14.96 -16.58
CA PRO A 276 24.61 -13.79 -17.14
C PRO A 276 23.63 -13.18 -16.14
N LEU A 277 23.67 -11.85 -15.99
CA LEU A 277 22.76 -11.12 -15.12
C LEU A 277 21.31 -11.47 -15.46
N ASP A 278 20.62 -12.13 -14.54
CA ASP A 278 19.20 -12.44 -14.68
C ASP A 278 18.38 -11.24 -14.24
N VAL A 279 17.41 -10.86 -15.06
CA VAL A 279 16.65 -9.62 -14.92
C VAL A 279 15.18 -9.93 -15.08
N THR A 280 14.41 -9.63 -14.04
CA THR A 280 12.96 -9.70 -14.07
C THR A 280 12.39 -8.28 -13.98
N GLU A 281 11.63 -7.89 -15.00
CA GLU A 281 11.03 -6.56 -15.15
C GLU A 281 9.56 -6.55 -14.72
N ASN A 282 8.97 -5.35 -14.61
CA ASN A 282 7.56 -5.15 -14.30
C ASN A 282 7.12 -5.82 -12.99
N LEU A 283 7.91 -5.59 -11.94
CA LEU A 283 7.63 -6.08 -10.60
C LEU A 283 7.09 -4.96 -9.71
N ALA A 284 6.46 -5.36 -8.62
CA ALA A 284 6.08 -4.49 -7.52
C ALA A 284 6.51 -5.11 -6.18
N ILE A 285 6.78 -4.25 -5.20
CA ILE A 285 7.08 -4.65 -3.83
C ILE A 285 5.84 -4.37 -3.00
N ILE A 286 5.32 -5.37 -2.28
CA ILE A 286 4.27 -5.19 -1.28
C ILE A 286 4.91 -5.34 0.10
N SER A 287 4.73 -4.35 0.96
CA SER A 287 5.35 -4.31 2.29
C SER A 287 4.29 -4.16 3.36
N VAL A 288 4.29 -5.09 4.32
CA VAL A 288 3.48 -5.05 5.53
C VAL A 288 4.33 -4.47 6.64
N VAL A 289 3.83 -3.49 7.37
CA VAL A 289 4.56 -2.77 8.43
C VAL A 289 3.77 -2.77 9.74
N GLY A 290 4.46 -3.05 10.84
CA GLY A 290 3.92 -2.92 12.20
C GLY A 290 4.91 -3.40 13.26
N ASP A 291 4.98 -2.69 14.38
CA ASP A 291 5.85 -3.04 15.50
C ASP A 291 5.44 -4.36 16.18
N GLY A 292 4.16 -4.71 16.11
CA GLY A 292 3.61 -5.96 16.66
C GLY A 292 3.98 -7.22 15.89
N MET A 293 4.66 -7.11 14.74
CA MET A 293 5.05 -8.27 13.93
C MET A 293 6.13 -9.13 14.59
N ARG A 294 7.00 -8.54 15.42
CA ARG A 294 8.04 -9.25 16.19
C ARG A 294 7.45 -10.14 17.30
N THR A 295 6.33 -9.73 17.89
CA THR A 295 5.77 -10.36 19.09
C THR A 295 4.65 -11.34 18.77
N LEU A 296 3.93 -11.15 17.66
CA LEU A 296 2.77 -11.96 17.29
C LEU A 296 3.09 -12.97 16.18
N ARG A 297 3.21 -14.23 16.61
CA ARG A 297 3.41 -15.37 15.70
C ARG A 297 2.23 -15.52 14.75
N GLY A 298 2.53 -15.75 13.48
CA GLY A 298 1.54 -16.10 12.45
C GLY A 298 1.08 -14.95 11.56
N ILE A 299 1.52 -13.70 11.79
CA ILE A 299 1.22 -12.57 10.87
C ILE A 299 1.81 -12.83 9.49
N SER A 300 3.09 -13.23 9.41
CA SER A 300 3.74 -13.61 8.15
C SER A 300 2.98 -14.75 7.46
N ALA A 301 2.55 -15.77 8.21
CA ALA A 301 1.78 -16.88 7.66
C ALA A 301 0.42 -16.42 7.10
N ARG A 302 -0.28 -15.49 7.76
CA ARG A 302 -1.51 -14.89 7.25
C ARG A 302 -1.26 -14.08 5.99
N PHE A 303 -0.18 -13.30 5.95
CA PHE A 303 0.21 -12.51 4.79
C PHE A 303 0.53 -13.39 3.58
N PHE A 304 1.38 -14.40 3.73
CA PHE A 304 1.67 -15.36 2.64
C PHE A 304 0.43 -16.17 2.25
N SER A 305 -0.42 -16.55 3.20
CA SER A 305 -1.68 -17.24 2.91
C SER A 305 -2.65 -16.38 2.13
N ALA A 306 -2.70 -15.06 2.39
CA ALA A 306 -3.49 -14.12 1.62
C ALA A 306 -3.06 -14.10 0.16
N LEU A 307 -1.77 -13.93 -0.10
CA LEU A 307 -1.22 -13.93 -1.46
C LEU A 307 -1.44 -15.27 -2.17
N ALA A 308 -1.25 -16.38 -1.47
CA ALA A 308 -1.48 -17.72 -2.01
C ALA A 308 -2.96 -17.98 -2.36
N ARG A 309 -3.92 -17.46 -1.57
CA ARG A 309 -5.36 -17.56 -1.87
C ARG A 309 -5.74 -16.76 -3.12
N ALA A 310 -5.02 -15.68 -3.38
CA ALA A 310 -5.19 -14.86 -4.57
C ALA A 310 -4.45 -15.42 -5.80
N ASN A 311 -3.79 -16.59 -5.66
CA ASN A 311 -2.97 -17.21 -6.70
C ASN A 311 -1.83 -16.28 -7.19
N ILE A 312 -1.32 -15.43 -6.30
CA ILE A 312 -0.21 -14.51 -6.60
C ILE A 312 1.11 -15.23 -6.37
N ASN A 313 1.96 -15.25 -7.39
CA ASN A 313 3.30 -15.83 -7.29
C ASN A 313 4.27 -14.84 -6.61
N ILE A 314 5.03 -15.32 -5.64
CA ILE A 314 6.02 -14.52 -4.92
C ILE A 314 7.39 -14.78 -5.55
N VAL A 315 8.00 -13.72 -6.10
CA VAL A 315 9.31 -13.77 -6.76
C VAL A 315 10.43 -13.74 -5.72
N ALA A 316 10.31 -12.87 -4.72
CA ALA A 316 11.29 -12.78 -3.64
C ALA A 316 10.63 -12.32 -2.34
N ILE A 317 11.32 -12.58 -1.23
CA ILE A 317 10.89 -12.22 0.12
C ILE A 317 12.07 -11.54 0.82
N ALA A 318 11.82 -10.38 1.41
CA ALA A 318 12.75 -9.72 2.31
C ALA A 318 12.07 -9.46 3.66
N GLN A 319 12.70 -9.92 4.73
CA GLN A 319 12.30 -9.65 6.10
C GLN A 319 13.52 -9.14 6.85
N GLY A 320 13.41 -7.95 7.44
CA GLY A 320 14.47 -7.39 8.28
C GLY A 320 14.60 -8.14 9.61
N SER A 321 15.78 -8.07 10.22
CA SER A 321 16.04 -8.63 11.57
C SER A 321 15.24 -7.94 12.67
N SER A 322 14.72 -6.74 12.41
CA SER A 322 13.79 -6.04 13.30
C SER A 322 12.38 -6.64 13.28
N GLU A 323 12.06 -7.48 12.29
CA GLU A 323 10.75 -8.07 12.00
C GLU A 323 9.59 -7.07 11.91
N ARG A 324 9.89 -5.76 11.80
CA ARG A 324 8.88 -4.68 11.71
C ARG A 324 8.28 -4.52 10.33
N SER A 325 8.96 -5.04 9.31
CA SER A 325 8.50 -5.03 7.95
C SER A 325 8.78 -6.37 7.27
N ILE A 326 7.79 -6.85 6.52
CA ILE A 326 7.91 -8.01 5.63
C ILE A 326 7.54 -7.51 4.25
N SER A 327 8.48 -7.65 3.32
CA SER A 327 8.31 -7.23 1.95
C SER A 327 8.35 -8.44 1.02
N VAL A 328 7.47 -8.45 0.03
CA VAL A 328 7.44 -9.47 -1.02
C VAL A 328 7.49 -8.79 -2.37
N VAL A 329 8.12 -9.46 -3.32
CA VAL A 329 8.18 -9.01 -4.71
C VAL A 329 7.22 -9.86 -5.53
N VAL A 330 6.33 -9.20 -6.25
CA VAL A 330 5.27 -9.82 -7.06
C VAL A 330 5.22 -9.15 -8.44
N SER A 331 4.45 -9.73 -9.37
CA SER A 331 4.14 -9.06 -10.64
C SER A 331 3.46 -7.71 -10.38
N ASN A 332 3.79 -6.68 -11.17
CA ASN A 332 3.19 -5.37 -11.04
C ASN A 332 1.66 -5.38 -11.28
N ASP A 333 1.17 -6.31 -12.11
CA ASP A 333 -0.27 -6.49 -12.35
C ASP A 333 -1.01 -7.03 -11.11
N ASP A 334 -0.32 -7.82 -10.28
CA ASP A 334 -0.88 -8.43 -9.07
C ASP A 334 -0.80 -7.52 -7.84
N ALA A 335 -0.08 -6.39 -7.93
CA ALA A 335 0.23 -5.53 -6.79
C ALA A 335 -1.04 -5.04 -6.06
N THR A 336 -2.00 -4.53 -6.82
CA THR A 336 -3.27 -4.00 -6.30
C THR A 336 -4.09 -5.11 -5.63
N THR A 337 -4.18 -6.28 -6.26
CA THR A 337 -4.83 -7.46 -5.68
C THR A 337 -4.16 -7.86 -4.39
N GLY A 338 -2.83 -7.98 -4.41
CA GLY A 338 -2.05 -8.39 -3.25
C GLY A 338 -2.28 -7.47 -2.05
N VAL A 339 -2.19 -6.15 -2.25
CA VAL A 339 -2.48 -5.17 -1.19
C VAL A 339 -3.89 -5.34 -0.63
N ARG A 340 -4.90 -5.54 -1.49
CA ARG A 340 -6.29 -5.75 -1.05
C ARG A 340 -6.49 -7.04 -0.26
N VAL A 341 -5.98 -8.18 -0.75
CA VAL A 341 -6.14 -9.46 -0.06
C VAL A 341 -5.43 -9.43 1.28
N SER A 342 -4.22 -8.84 1.31
CA SER A 342 -3.45 -8.69 2.52
C SER A 342 -4.13 -7.75 3.50
N HIS A 343 -4.70 -6.64 3.03
CA HIS A 343 -5.45 -5.72 3.88
C HIS A 343 -6.67 -6.39 4.48
N GLN A 344 -7.47 -7.08 3.65
CA GLN A 344 -8.62 -7.82 4.15
C GLN A 344 -8.20 -8.88 5.17
N MET A 345 -7.16 -9.66 4.89
CA MET A 345 -6.74 -10.75 5.75
C MET A 345 -6.10 -10.26 7.06
N LEU A 346 -5.48 -9.07 7.09
CA LEU A 346 -4.74 -8.56 8.25
C LEU A 346 -5.55 -7.57 9.11
N PHE A 347 -6.37 -6.71 8.49
CA PHE A 347 -7.14 -5.66 9.17
C PHE A 347 -8.62 -5.94 9.27
N ASN A 348 -9.18 -6.70 8.31
CA ASN A 348 -10.56 -7.16 8.42
C ASN A 348 -10.55 -8.47 9.20
N THR A 349 -11.24 -8.47 10.33
CA THR A 349 -11.59 -9.73 11.00
C THR A 349 -12.57 -10.50 10.13
N ASP A 350 -13.36 -9.79 9.33
CA ASP A 350 -14.50 -10.33 8.60
C ASP A 350 -14.09 -10.95 7.27
N GLN A 351 -14.45 -12.23 7.07
CA GLN A 351 -14.34 -12.89 5.77
C GLN A 351 -15.39 -12.30 4.83
N VAL A 352 -14.95 -11.44 3.91
CA VAL A 352 -15.80 -10.91 2.84
C VAL A 352 -16.06 -12.02 1.81
N LEU A 353 -17.34 -12.26 1.53
CA LEU A 353 -17.84 -13.17 0.50
C LEU A 353 -18.66 -12.36 -0.50
N GLU A 354 -18.19 -12.27 -1.74
CA GLU A 354 -18.87 -11.55 -2.81
C GLU A 354 -19.83 -12.48 -3.55
N VAL A 355 -21.13 -12.34 -3.28
CA VAL A 355 -22.16 -13.27 -3.75
C VAL A 355 -22.86 -12.75 -5.00
N PHE A 356 -22.91 -13.59 -6.02
CA PHE A 356 -23.62 -13.40 -7.28
C PHE A 356 -24.79 -14.38 -7.34
N VAL A 357 -26.01 -13.87 -7.19
CA VAL A 357 -27.23 -14.69 -7.19
C VAL A 357 -27.81 -14.73 -8.60
N ILE A 358 -27.88 -15.92 -9.18
CA ILE A 358 -28.49 -16.16 -10.49
C ILE A 358 -29.84 -16.85 -10.27
N GLY A 359 -30.91 -16.24 -10.75
CA GLY A 359 -32.27 -16.72 -10.59
C GLY A 359 -32.97 -16.11 -9.39
N THR A 360 -33.78 -15.08 -9.64
CA THR A 360 -34.54 -14.35 -8.60
C THR A 360 -35.95 -14.90 -8.37
N GLY A 361 -36.18 -16.17 -8.71
CA GLY A 361 -37.44 -16.88 -8.42
C GLY A 361 -37.63 -17.12 -6.93
N GLY A 362 -38.57 -18.00 -6.55
CA GLY A 362 -38.92 -18.23 -5.14
C GLY A 362 -37.72 -18.57 -4.25
N VAL A 363 -36.78 -19.39 -4.73
CA VAL A 363 -35.58 -19.78 -3.96
C VAL A 363 -34.57 -18.64 -3.86
N GLY A 364 -34.23 -17.99 -4.96
CA GLY A 364 -33.24 -16.89 -4.95
C GLY A 364 -33.74 -15.66 -4.21
N GLY A 365 -35.03 -15.33 -4.32
CA GLY A 365 -35.65 -14.25 -3.54
C GLY A 365 -35.61 -14.53 -2.03
N ALA A 366 -35.96 -15.76 -1.62
CA ALA A 366 -35.89 -16.16 -0.22
C ALA A 366 -34.44 -16.16 0.32
N LEU A 367 -33.46 -16.55 -0.50
CA LEU A 367 -32.04 -16.48 -0.13
C LEU A 367 -31.59 -15.03 0.12
N ILE A 368 -31.95 -14.10 -0.76
CA ILE A 368 -31.60 -12.68 -0.62
C ILE A 368 -32.22 -12.11 0.67
N GLU A 369 -33.49 -12.42 0.95
CA GLU A 369 -34.16 -12.01 2.20
C GLU A 369 -33.52 -12.64 3.45
N GLN A 370 -33.09 -13.90 3.36
CA GLN A 370 -32.38 -14.57 4.44
C GLN A 370 -31.01 -13.93 4.72
N ILE A 371 -30.25 -13.61 3.67
CA ILE A 371 -28.98 -12.88 3.76
C ILE A 371 -29.20 -11.52 4.45
N HIS A 372 -30.22 -10.79 4.02
CA HIS A 372 -30.55 -9.49 4.60
C HIS A 372 -30.86 -9.61 6.11
N ARG A 373 -31.66 -10.61 6.51
CA ARG A 373 -32.00 -10.83 7.93
C ARG A 373 -30.80 -11.29 8.78
N GLN A 374 -29.91 -12.08 8.20
CA GLN A 374 -28.78 -12.69 8.91
C GLN A 374 -27.50 -11.84 8.87
N GLN A 375 -27.48 -10.73 8.12
CA GLN A 375 -26.33 -9.81 7.99
C GLN A 375 -25.71 -9.45 9.35
N GLN A 376 -26.53 -9.06 10.34
CA GLN A 376 -26.04 -8.66 11.66
C GLN A 376 -25.39 -9.84 12.43
N TRP A 377 -25.97 -11.04 12.32
CA TRP A 377 -25.42 -12.25 12.94
C TRP A 377 -24.14 -12.73 12.25
N LEU A 378 -24.07 -12.63 10.91
CA LEU A 378 -22.87 -12.94 10.14
C LEU A 378 -21.73 -12.00 10.50
N LYS A 379 -22.01 -10.70 10.66
CA LYS A 379 -21.02 -9.72 11.14
C LYS A 379 -20.49 -10.05 12.53
N GLN A 380 -21.33 -10.50 13.46
CA GLN A 380 -20.86 -10.97 14.78
C GLN A 380 -19.93 -12.18 14.70
N LYS A 381 -20.05 -12.99 13.64
CA LYS A 381 -19.16 -14.13 13.36
C LYS A 381 -17.98 -13.78 12.48
N HIS A 382 -17.76 -12.49 12.22
CA HIS A 382 -16.73 -12.01 11.32
C HIS A 382 -16.87 -12.57 9.90
N ILE A 383 -18.08 -12.47 9.34
CA ILE A 383 -18.38 -12.81 7.95
C ILE A 383 -19.17 -11.66 7.35
N ASP A 384 -18.64 -11.04 6.30
CA ASP A 384 -19.31 -9.97 5.56
C ASP A 384 -19.78 -10.50 4.20
N LEU A 385 -21.07 -10.81 4.11
CA LEU A 385 -21.65 -11.37 2.90
C LEU A 385 -22.25 -10.21 2.07
N ARG A 386 -21.55 -9.85 0.99
CA ARG A 386 -21.91 -8.75 0.08
C ARG A 386 -22.53 -9.32 -1.19
N VAL A 387 -23.80 -8.98 -1.47
CA VAL A 387 -24.43 -9.39 -2.73
C VAL A 387 -24.01 -8.41 -3.81
N CYS A 388 -23.05 -8.81 -4.66
CA CYS A 388 -22.46 -7.94 -5.68
C CYS A 388 -23.17 -8.04 -7.04
N GLY A 389 -23.96 -9.08 -7.26
CA GLY A 389 -24.76 -9.20 -8.46
C GLY A 389 -26.02 -10.03 -8.27
N ILE A 390 -27.09 -9.61 -8.94
CA ILE A 390 -28.37 -10.30 -8.96
C ILE A 390 -28.80 -10.39 -10.43
N ALA A 391 -29.06 -11.59 -10.92
CA ALA A 391 -29.43 -11.82 -12.32
C ALA A 391 -30.69 -12.67 -12.45
N ASN A 392 -31.49 -12.37 -13.46
CA ASN A 392 -32.57 -13.23 -13.94
C ASN A 392 -32.43 -13.44 -15.47
N SER A 393 -33.44 -14.05 -16.11
CA SER A 393 -33.41 -14.33 -17.56
C SER A 393 -33.45 -13.08 -18.45
N ARG A 394 -33.80 -11.91 -17.91
CA ARG A 394 -34.02 -10.66 -18.66
C ARG A 394 -33.03 -9.56 -18.30
N ALA A 395 -32.59 -9.52 -17.06
CA ALA A 395 -31.84 -8.41 -16.48
C ALA A 395 -30.78 -8.90 -15.48
N MET A 396 -29.71 -8.12 -15.35
CA MET A 396 -28.62 -8.32 -14.41
C MET A 396 -28.28 -6.97 -13.75
N LEU A 397 -28.37 -6.93 -12.43
CA LEU A 397 -27.94 -5.81 -11.60
C LEU A 397 -26.60 -6.16 -10.97
N THR A 398 -25.62 -5.26 -11.07
CA THR A 398 -24.29 -5.44 -10.47
C THR A 398 -23.87 -4.19 -9.71
N ASN A 399 -23.39 -4.36 -8.47
CA ASN A 399 -22.73 -3.32 -7.70
C ASN A 399 -21.58 -3.93 -6.89
N VAL A 400 -20.36 -3.48 -7.14
CA VAL A 400 -19.13 -4.00 -6.52
C VAL A 400 -19.07 -3.72 -5.02
N HIS A 401 -19.71 -2.65 -4.56
CA HIS A 401 -19.79 -2.30 -3.14
C HIS A 401 -20.95 -3.01 -2.41
N GLY A 402 -21.72 -3.82 -3.13
CA GLY A 402 -22.92 -4.49 -2.62
C GLY A 402 -24.20 -3.80 -3.06
N ILE A 403 -25.21 -4.60 -3.40
CA ILE A 403 -26.54 -4.15 -3.77
C ILE A 403 -27.34 -3.91 -2.49
N ALA A 404 -28.09 -2.80 -2.44
CA ALA A 404 -29.03 -2.54 -1.36
C ALA A 404 -30.14 -3.60 -1.37
N LEU A 405 -30.15 -4.46 -0.35
CA LEU A 405 -31.04 -5.61 -0.26
C LEU A 405 -32.50 -5.23 0.03
N ASP A 406 -32.78 -3.98 0.36
CA ASP A 406 -34.15 -3.47 0.58
C ASP A 406 -34.84 -3.11 -0.74
N SER A 407 -34.07 -2.65 -1.74
CA SER A 407 -34.59 -2.11 -3.01
C SER A 407 -34.11 -2.87 -4.25
N TRP A 408 -33.49 -4.04 -4.08
CA TRP A 408 -32.91 -4.80 -5.20
C TRP A 408 -33.91 -5.16 -6.30
N ARG A 409 -35.21 -5.33 -5.97
CA ARG A 409 -36.26 -5.65 -6.95
C ARG A 409 -36.52 -4.48 -7.91
N GLU A 410 -36.48 -3.26 -7.39
CA GLU A 410 -36.64 -2.04 -8.19
C GLU A 410 -35.41 -1.83 -9.07
N GLY A 411 -34.20 -1.93 -8.49
CA GLY A 411 -32.95 -1.83 -9.25
C GLY A 411 -32.81 -2.89 -10.36
N LEU A 412 -33.34 -4.11 -10.14
CA LEU A 412 -33.35 -5.15 -11.16
C LEU A 412 -34.39 -4.90 -12.26
N ALA A 413 -35.50 -4.22 -11.95
CA ALA A 413 -36.52 -3.85 -12.94
C ALA A 413 -36.03 -2.72 -13.85
N GLU A 414 -35.19 -1.82 -13.33
CA GLU A 414 -34.55 -0.74 -14.10
C GLU A 414 -33.33 -1.23 -14.91
N ALA A 415 -32.71 -2.33 -14.50
CA ALA A 415 -31.57 -2.91 -15.18
C ALA A 415 -31.96 -3.45 -16.57
N GLN A 416 -31.35 -2.91 -17.64
CA GLN A 416 -31.61 -3.31 -19.03
C GLN A 416 -30.65 -4.39 -19.54
N GLU A 417 -29.65 -4.75 -18.75
CA GLU A 417 -28.53 -5.56 -19.22
C GLU A 417 -28.80 -7.05 -19.02
N THR A 418 -28.62 -7.86 -20.06
CA THR A 418 -28.82 -9.31 -19.97
C THR A 418 -27.66 -10.01 -19.26
N PHE A 419 -27.95 -11.12 -18.59
CA PHE A 419 -26.94 -11.96 -17.96
C PHE A 419 -25.85 -12.43 -18.96
N ASN A 420 -24.58 -12.19 -18.62
CA ASN A 420 -23.44 -12.59 -19.42
C ASN A 420 -22.26 -13.00 -18.53
N LEU A 421 -21.80 -14.25 -18.69
CA LEU A 421 -20.68 -14.83 -17.97
C LEU A 421 -19.38 -14.03 -18.12
N GLY A 422 -19.01 -13.71 -19.36
CA GLY A 422 -17.78 -12.97 -19.67
C GLY A 422 -17.72 -11.62 -18.96
N ARG A 423 -18.87 -10.99 -18.72
CA ARG A 423 -18.94 -9.75 -17.96
C ARG A 423 -18.73 -9.95 -16.45
N LEU A 424 -19.28 -11.00 -15.87
CA LEU A 424 -19.02 -11.35 -14.46
C LEU A 424 -17.54 -11.65 -14.24
N ILE A 425 -16.92 -12.40 -15.15
CA ILE A 425 -15.48 -12.66 -15.12
C ILE A 425 -14.69 -11.35 -15.25
N ARG A 426 -15.10 -10.46 -16.17
CA ARG A 426 -14.48 -9.13 -16.32
C ARG A 426 -14.60 -8.29 -15.05
N LEU A 427 -15.76 -8.28 -14.40
CA LEU A 427 -15.97 -7.58 -13.13
C LEU A 427 -15.08 -8.15 -12.02
N VAL A 428 -14.97 -9.48 -11.91
CA VAL A 428 -14.08 -10.12 -10.93
C VAL A 428 -12.62 -9.75 -11.18
N LYS A 429 -12.19 -9.72 -12.45
CA LYS A 429 -10.82 -9.36 -12.83
C LYS A 429 -10.54 -7.87 -12.62
N GLU A 430 -11.42 -6.99 -13.10
CA GLU A 430 -11.29 -5.53 -13.01
C GLU A 430 -11.33 -5.04 -11.55
N TYR A 431 -12.25 -5.60 -10.76
CA TYR A 431 -12.42 -5.26 -9.35
C TYR A 431 -11.78 -6.27 -8.42
N HIS A 432 -10.91 -7.15 -8.89
CA HIS A 432 -10.06 -8.06 -8.10
C HIS A 432 -10.79 -8.68 -6.88
N LEU A 433 -11.96 -9.30 -7.12
CA LEU A 433 -12.80 -9.87 -6.07
C LEU A 433 -12.15 -11.13 -5.48
N LEU A 434 -12.27 -11.32 -4.16
CA LEU A 434 -11.41 -12.24 -3.41
C LEU A 434 -12.02 -13.63 -3.26
N ASN A 435 -13.28 -13.67 -2.85
CA ASN A 435 -14.04 -14.91 -2.71
C ASN A 435 -15.36 -14.80 -3.48
N PRO A 436 -15.31 -14.65 -4.81
CA PRO A 436 -16.53 -14.56 -5.59
C PRO A 436 -17.27 -15.91 -5.52
N VAL A 437 -18.53 -15.86 -5.08
CA VAL A 437 -19.42 -17.01 -4.95
C VAL A 437 -20.58 -16.84 -5.91
N ILE A 438 -20.78 -17.82 -6.77
CA ILE A 438 -21.98 -17.90 -7.60
C ILE A 438 -22.98 -18.82 -6.94
N VAL A 439 -24.19 -18.30 -6.80
CA VAL A 439 -25.34 -19.05 -6.31
C VAL A 439 -26.34 -19.21 -7.44
N ASP A 440 -26.40 -20.41 -8.04
CA ASP A 440 -27.38 -20.72 -9.08
C ASP A 440 -28.68 -21.25 -8.47
N CYS A 441 -29.66 -20.37 -8.34
CA CYS A 441 -31.02 -20.69 -7.94
C CYS A 441 -31.94 -20.95 -9.15
N THR A 442 -31.41 -21.14 -10.36
CA THR A 442 -32.19 -21.44 -11.54
C THR A 442 -32.43 -22.93 -11.74
N SER A 443 -33.33 -23.26 -12.67
CA SER A 443 -33.47 -24.61 -13.25
C SER A 443 -32.87 -24.68 -14.66
N SER A 444 -31.91 -23.81 -14.99
CA SER A 444 -31.35 -23.68 -16.34
C SER A 444 -30.25 -24.72 -16.58
N GLN A 445 -30.25 -25.37 -17.75
CA GLN A 445 -29.12 -26.22 -18.15
C GLN A 445 -27.95 -25.36 -18.62
N ALA A 446 -28.22 -24.27 -19.34
CA ALA A 446 -27.20 -23.38 -19.87
C ALA A 446 -26.30 -22.78 -18.78
N VAL A 447 -26.84 -22.48 -17.59
CA VAL A 447 -26.07 -21.99 -16.44
C VAL A 447 -25.26 -23.13 -15.80
N ALA A 448 -25.86 -24.31 -15.66
CA ALA A 448 -25.22 -25.50 -15.11
C ALA A 448 -24.02 -25.98 -15.95
N ASP A 449 -24.09 -25.87 -17.27
CA ASP A 449 -23.02 -26.28 -18.18
C ASP A 449 -21.77 -25.37 -18.04
N GLN A 450 -21.94 -24.15 -17.52
CA GLN A 450 -20.85 -23.17 -17.31
C GLN A 450 -20.14 -23.32 -15.95
N TYR A 451 -20.54 -24.27 -15.11
CA TYR A 451 -19.93 -24.44 -13.77
C TYR A 451 -18.44 -24.74 -13.80
N VAL A 452 -17.96 -25.46 -14.82
CA VAL A 452 -16.53 -25.74 -14.99
C VAL A 452 -15.77 -24.45 -15.25
N ASP A 453 -16.30 -23.58 -16.12
CA ASP A 453 -15.70 -22.29 -16.44
C ASP A 453 -15.70 -21.36 -15.22
N PHE A 454 -16.80 -21.31 -14.47
CA PHE A 454 -16.86 -20.55 -13.22
C PHE A 454 -15.79 -20.99 -12.22
N LEU A 455 -15.62 -22.29 -11.99
CA LEU A 455 -14.60 -22.81 -11.08
C LEU A 455 -13.19 -22.49 -11.61
N ALA A 456 -12.96 -22.62 -12.92
CA ALA A 456 -11.68 -22.33 -13.55
C ALA A 456 -11.30 -20.84 -13.45
N ASP A 457 -12.27 -19.92 -13.59
CA ASP A 457 -12.09 -18.47 -13.43
C ASP A 457 -12.12 -18.01 -11.95
N GLY A 458 -12.12 -18.94 -11.00
CA GLY A 458 -11.90 -18.64 -9.59
C GLY A 458 -13.17 -18.39 -8.76
N PHE A 459 -14.37 -18.72 -9.27
CA PHE A 459 -15.59 -18.65 -8.48
C PHE A 459 -15.78 -19.90 -7.60
N HIS A 460 -16.35 -19.72 -6.42
CA HIS A 460 -17.01 -20.80 -5.71
C HIS A 460 -18.41 -21.00 -6.30
N VAL A 461 -18.87 -22.24 -6.46
CA VAL A 461 -20.19 -22.53 -7.01
C VAL A 461 -21.05 -23.19 -5.93
N VAL A 462 -22.20 -22.58 -5.64
CA VAL A 462 -23.22 -23.07 -4.72
C VAL A 462 -24.53 -23.21 -5.50
N THR A 463 -25.18 -24.37 -5.45
CA THR A 463 -26.31 -24.64 -6.35
C THR A 463 -27.35 -25.59 -5.76
N PRO A 464 -28.63 -25.18 -5.64
CA PRO A 464 -29.76 -26.10 -5.55
C PRO A 464 -30.16 -26.73 -6.91
N ASN A 465 -29.61 -26.26 -8.04
CA ASN A 465 -29.88 -26.80 -9.37
C ASN A 465 -29.32 -28.22 -9.51
N LYS A 466 -30.20 -29.18 -9.82
CA LYS A 466 -29.86 -30.61 -9.93
C LYS A 466 -29.17 -30.97 -11.25
N LYS A 467 -29.31 -30.12 -12.28
CA LYS A 467 -28.95 -30.42 -13.66
C LYS A 467 -27.49 -30.79 -13.86
N ALA A 468 -26.57 -30.05 -13.25
CA ALA A 468 -25.13 -30.34 -13.33
C ALA A 468 -24.76 -31.73 -12.78
N ASN A 469 -25.41 -32.15 -11.69
CA ASN A 469 -25.13 -33.43 -11.03
C ASN A 469 -25.82 -34.62 -11.70
N THR A 470 -26.83 -34.37 -12.53
CA THR A 470 -27.54 -35.40 -13.31
C THR A 470 -27.06 -35.49 -14.76
N SER A 471 -26.04 -34.71 -15.13
CA SER A 471 -25.38 -34.77 -16.44
C SER A 471 -24.48 -36.01 -16.57
N SER A 472 -23.63 -36.07 -17.60
CA SER A 472 -22.72 -37.20 -17.81
C SER A 472 -21.70 -37.35 -16.67
N MET A 473 -21.27 -38.59 -16.40
CA MET A 473 -20.22 -38.88 -15.42
C MET A 473 -18.89 -38.18 -15.76
N ASN A 474 -18.61 -38.01 -17.05
CA ASN A 474 -17.43 -37.28 -17.53
C ASN A 474 -17.49 -35.79 -17.11
N PHE A 475 -18.64 -35.13 -17.28
CA PHE A 475 -18.84 -33.75 -16.85
C PHE A 475 -18.69 -33.59 -15.33
N TYR A 476 -19.24 -34.53 -14.56
CA TYR A 476 -19.06 -34.54 -13.10
C TYR A 476 -17.58 -34.64 -12.69
N HIS A 477 -16.81 -35.51 -13.35
CA HIS A 477 -15.36 -35.62 -13.10
C HIS A 477 -14.61 -34.35 -13.47
N GLN A 478 -14.94 -33.72 -14.60
CA GLN A 478 -14.36 -32.43 -15.00
C GLN A 478 -14.63 -31.34 -13.95
N LEU A 479 -15.85 -31.31 -13.41
CA LEU A 479 -16.26 -30.32 -12.42
C LEU A 479 -15.54 -30.51 -11.08
N ARG A 480 -15.34 -31.77 -10.65
CA ARG A 480 -14.51 -32.08 -9.47
C ARG A 480 -13.03 -31.77 -9.68
N ALA A 481 -12.50 -32.07 -10.86
CA ALA A 481 -11.12 -31.74 -11.21
C ALA A 481 -10.89 -30.23 -11.25
N ALA A 482 -11.82 -29.46 -11.83
CA ALA A 482 -11.76 -28.00 -11.88
C ALA A 482 -11.81 -27.39 -10.48
N ALA A 483 -12.70 -27.87 -9.60
CA ALA A 483 -12.76 -27.42 -8.21
C ALA A 483 -11.45 -27.71 -7.45
N ALA A 484 -10.87 -28.90 -7.63
CA ALA A 484 -9.60 -29.27 -7.00
C ALA A 484 -8.42 -28.44 -7.54
N GLY A 485 -8.33 -28.26 -8.86
CA GLY A 485 -7.26 -27.52 -9.53
C GLY A 485 -7.26 -26.03 -9.22
N SER A 486 -8.44 -25.42 -9.13
CA SER A 486 -8.61 -23.99 -8.77
C SER A 486 -8.63 -23.73 -7.25
N ARG A 487 -8.59 -24.78 -6.43
CA ARG A 487 -8.84 -24.72 -4.97
C ARG A 487 -10.17 -24.04 -4.59
N ARG A 488 -11.18 -24.10 -5.47
CA ARG A 488 -12.52 -23.57 -5.23
C ARG A 488 -13.47 -24.65 -4.76
N LYS A 489 -14.59 -24.22 -4.18
CA LYS A 489 -15.59 -25.11 -3.58
C LYS A 489 -16.78 -25.23 -4.52
N PHE A 490 -17.15 -26.47 -4.81
CA PHE A 490 -18.44 -26.81 -5.40
C PHE A 490 -19.33 -27.42 -4.32
N LEU A 491 -20.37 -26.68 -3.94
CA LEU A 491 -21.35 -27.09 -2.94
C LEU A 491 -22.72 -27.22 -3.61
N TYR A 492 -23.39 -28.34 -3.36
CA TYR A 492 -24.76 -28.56 -3.82
C TYR A 492 -25.54 -29.18 -2.68
N ASP A 493 -26.79 -28.76 -2.53
CA ASP A 493 -27.74 -29.43 -1.68
C ASP A 493 -29.03 -29.63 -2.46
N THR A 494 -29.38 -30.90 -2.66
CA THR A 494 -30.56 -31.31 -3.44
C THR A 494 -31.80 -31.51 -2.58
N ASN A 495 -31.74 -31.17 -1.29
CA ASN A 495 -32.85 -31.26 -0.35
C ASN A 495 -33.83 -30.10 -0.53
N VAL A 496 -34.62 -30.18 -1.60
CA VAL A 496 -35.94 -29.52 -1.63
C VAL A 496 -36.90 -30.41 -0.83
N ALA A 497 -36.86 -30.29 0.50
CA ALA A 497 -37.91 -30.71 1.40
C ALA A 497 -37.88 -29.79 2.64
N PRO A 498 -39.04 -29.31 3.14
CA PRO A 498 -39.08 -28.35 4.24
C PRO A 498 -38.61 -29.03 5.52
N GLY A 499 -37.49 -28.54 6.05
CA GLY A 499 -36.97 -28.90 7.37
C GLY A 499 -35.76 -29.82 7.33
N CYS A 500 -34.58 -29.24 7.59
CA CYS A 500 -33.69 -29.74 8.63
C CYS A 500 -32.58 -28.70 8.92
N ARG A 501 -32.44 -28.47 10.23
CA ARG A 501 -31.59 -27.56 11.04
C ARG A 501 -30.24 -27.11 10.51
#